data_AF-A0A834P7B3-F1
#
_entry.id   AF-A0A834P7B3-F1
#
_cell.length_a   1.000
_cell.length_b   1.000
_cell.length_c   1.000
_cell.angle_alpha   90.00
_cell.angle_beta   90.00
_cell.angle_gamma   90.00
#
_symmetry.space_group_name_H-M   'P 1'
#
loop_
_entity.id
_entity.type
_entity.pdbx_description
1 polymer ?
#
loop_
_entity_poly.entity_id
_entity_poly.type
_entity_poly.pdbx_seq_one_letter_code
_entity_poly.pdbx_strand_id
1 'polypeptide(L)'
;MKELVNSSLLDDLKYFVRKVVNNLKEESVIEYNEYNRKNREYYEKVIKDCMFIKFILIWVNIRNGIVKRADKQRVEKYFLNLDMTFEDNLLVVQDIAVIQSKRVKNQSARYIINLYECILKRTAKN
;
A
#
# COMPACT_ATOMS: atom_id res chain seq x y z
N MET A 1 37.41 -47.07 -14.84
CA MET A 1 37.83 -45.66 -14.99
C MET A 1 36.59 -44.80 -14.85
N LYS A 2 36.27 -44.36 -13.62
CA LYS A 2 35.10 -43.52 -13.36
C LYS A 2 35.46 -42.08 -13.70
N GLU A 3 34.81 -41.58 -14.74
CA GLU A 3 34.46 -40.18 -15.01
C GLU A 3 35.26 -39.11 -14.25
N LEU A 4 36.40 -38.73 -14.82
CA LEU A 4 36.98 -37.40 -14.62
C LEU A 4 36.29 -36.40 -15.56
N VAL A 5 34.96 -36.40 -15.62
CA VAL A 5 34.20 -35.37 -16.33
C VAL A 5 34.10 -34.14 -15.42
N ASN A 6 35.13 -33.30 -15.54
CA ASN A 6 35.09 -31.84 -15.42
C ASN A 6 34.34 -31.26 -14.21
N SER A 7 34.94 -31.34 -13.01
CA SER A 7 34.46 -30.59 -11.83
C SER A 7 34.43 -29.07 -12.09
N SER A 8 35.36 -28.55 -12.90
CA SER A 8 35.42 -27.14 -13.29
C SER A 8 34.19 -26.70 -14.09
N LEU A 9 33.77 -27.47 -15.10
CA LEU A 9 32.57 -27.13 -15.89
C LEU A 9 31.30 -27.17 -15.04
N LEU A 10 31.22 -28.09 -14.08
CA LEU A 10 30.09 -28.18 -13.17
C LEU A 10 30.00 -26.95 -12.26
N ASP A 11 31.14 -26.44 -11.78
CA ASP A 11 31.19 -25.27 -10.92
C ASP A 11 30.94 -23.97 -11.69
N ASP A 12 31.39 -23.89 -12.95
CA ASP A 12 31.04 -22.79 -13.87
C ASP A 12 29.54 -22.75 -14.15
N LEU A 13 28.92 -23.92 -14.35
CA LEU A 13 27.49 -24.03 -14.58
C LEU A 13 26.68 -23.64 -13.33
N LYS A 14 27.11 -24.05 -12.14
CA LYS A 14 26.51 -23.62 -10.86
C LYS A 14 26.62 -22.11 -10.68
N TYR A 15 27.76 -21.51 -11.00
CA TYR A 15 27.95 -20.07 -10.92
C TYR A 15 27.01 -19.33 -11.88
N PHE A 16 26.91 -19.80 -13.12
CA PHE A 16 25.99 -19.25 -14.12
C PHE A 16 24.53 -19.33 -13.68
N VAL A 17 24.07 -20.51 -13.23
CA VAL A 17 22.70 -20.69 -12.72
C VAL A 17 22.43 -19.76 -11.53
N ARG A 18 23.38 -19.65 -10.59
CA ARG A 18 23.22 -18.78 -9.42
C ARG A 18 23.14 -17.30 -9.80
N LYS A 19 23.92 -16.88 -10.79
CA LYS A 19 23.89 -15.52 -11.35
C LYS A 19 22.55 -15.21 -12.02
N VAL A 20 22.04 -16.13 -12.86
CA VAL A 20 20.73 -15.99 -13.51
C VAL A 20 19.60 -15.93 -12.47
N VAL A 21 19.61 -16.81 -11.47
CA VAL A 21 18.62 -16.82 -10.38
C VAL A 21 18.65 -15.52 -9.56
N ASN A 22 19.84 -14.98 -9.28
CA ASN A 22 19.96 -13.71 -8.55
C ASN A 22 19.45 -12.53 -9.38
N ASN A 23 19.78 -12.48 -10.68
CA ASN A 23 19.28 -11.43 -11.57
C ASN A 23 17.74 -11.45 -11.67
N LEU A 24 17.13 -12.63 -11.79
CA LEU A 24 15.66 -12.78 -11.81
C LEU A 24 15.01 -12.32 -10.48
N LYS A 25 15.68 -12.58 -9.35
CA LYS A 25 15.25 -12.06 -8.04
C LYS A 25 15.35 -10.54 -7.96
N GLU A 26 16.39 -9.95 -8.53
CA GLU A 26 16.56 -8.50 -8.56
C GLU A 26 15.52 -7.83 -9.47
N GLU A 27 15.26 -8.38 -10.66
CA GLU A 27 14.24 -7.90 -11.58
C GLU A 27 12.84 -7.91 -10.97
N SER A 28 12.45 -9.01 -10.32
CA SER A 28 11.16 -9.10 -9.62
C SER A 28 11.03 -8.11 -8.45
N VAL A 29 12.13 -7.82 -7.75
CA VAL A 29 12.16 -6.78 -6.70
C VAL A 29 12.03 -5.38 -7.28
N ILE A 30 12.70 -5.08 -8.41
CA ILE A 30 12.61 -3.80 -9.10
C ILE A 30 11.18 -3.54 -9.60
N GLU A 31 10.57 -4.54 -10.24
CA GLU A 31 9.19 -4.45 -10.73
C GLU A 31 8.19 -4.21 -9.60
N TYR A 32 8.33 -4.93 -8.49
CA TYR A 32 7.52 -4.73 -7.28
C TYR A 32 7.69 -3.31 -6.70
N ASN A 33 8.93 -2.81 -6.64
CA ASN A 33 9.21 -1.47 -6.15
C ASN A 33 8.66 -0.37 -7.06
N GLU A 34 8.73 -0.55 -8.38
CA GLU A 34 8.19 0.39 -9.36
C GLU A 34 6.66 0.43 -9.33
N TYR A 35 6.01 -0.73 -9.22
CA TYR A 35 4.56 -0.85 -9.02
C TYR A 35 4.12 -0.10 -7.75
N ASN A 36 4.81 -0.32 -6.63
CA ASN A 36 4.53 0.38 -5.37
C ASN A 36 4.74 1.90 -5.48
N ARG A 37 5.74 2.35 -6.24
CA ARG A 37 6.00 3.77 -6.49
C ARG A 37 4.87 4.41 -7.30
N LYS A 38 4.48 3.80 -8.42
CA LYS A 38 3.39 4.28 -9.28
C LYS A 38 2.05 4.33 -8.53
N ASN A 39 1.76 3.31 -7.74
CA ASN A 39 0.57 3.31 -6.87
C ASN A 39 0.61 4.45 -5.84
N ARG A 40 1.75 4.67 -5.17
CA ARG A 40 1.91 5.79 -4.23
C ARG A 40 1.65 7.13 -4.92
N GLU A 41 2.23 7.37 -6.09
CA GLU A 41 2.03 8.62 -6.86
C GLU A 41 0.56 8.84 -7.23
N TYR A 42 -0.14 7.78 -7.65
CA TYR A 42 -1.57 7.81 -7.93
C TYR A 42 -2.38 8.23 -6.69
N TYR A 43 -2.16 7.56 -5.55
CA TYR A 43 -2.86 7.88 -4.31
C TYR A 43 -2.52 9.29 -3.81
N GLU A 44 -1.26 9.73 -3.88
CA GLU A 44 -0.90 11.11 -3.52
C GLU A 44 -1.65 12.14 -4.35
N LYS A 45 -1.79 11.91 -5.67
CA LYS A 45 -2.57 12.78 -6.55
C LYS A 45 -4.05 12.78 -6.15
N VAL A 46 -4.64 11.61 -5.89
CA VAL A 46 -6.05 11.48 -5.47
C VAL A 46 -6.28 12.19 -4.15
N ILE A 47 -5.39 12.01 -3.19
CA ILE A 47 -5.45 12.59 -1.87
C ILE A 47 -5.33 14.11 -1.92
N LYS A 48 -4.45 14.67 -2.76
CA LYS A 48 -4.32 16.13 -2.94
C LYS A 48 -5.60 16.74 -3.47
N ASP A 49 -6.18 16.14 -4.52
CA ASP A 49 -7.40 16.64 -5.16
C ASP A 49 -8.62 16.52 -4.23
N CYS A 50 -8.71 15.43 -3.47
CA CYS A 50 -9.75 15.22 -2.48
C CYS A 50 -9.64 16.08 -1.23
N MET A 51 -8.42 16.43 -0.83
CA MET A 51 -8.19 17.35 0.28
C MET A 51 -8.54 18.79 -0.08
N PHE A 52 -8.57 19.17 -1.36
CA PHE A 52 -8.91 20.53 -1.78
C PHE A 52 -10.41 20.84 -1.58
N ILE A 53 -11.30 19.88 -1.84
CA ILE A 53 -12.77 20.10 -1.75
C ILE A 53 -13.31 19.84 -0.33
N LYS A 54 -12.78 18.86 0.42
CA LYS A 54 -13.19 18.61 1.83
C LYS A 54 -12.51 19.53 2.86
N PHE A 55 -11.59 20.41 2.43
CA PHE A 55 -10.95 21.43 3.29
C PHE A 55 -11.95 22.44 3.87
N ILE A 56 -13.10 22.65 3.24
CA ILE A 56 -14.05 23.70 3.66
C ILE A 56 -15.11 23.16 4.65
N LEU A 57 -15.51 21.88 4.54
CA LEU A 57 -16.66 21.34 5.30
C LEU A 57 -16.30 20.56 6.58
N ILE A 58 -15.03 20.19 6.80
CA ILE A 58 -14.61 19.35 7.94
C ILE A 58 -13.50 20.02 8.77
N TRP A 59 -13.50 21.36 8.85
CA TRP A 59 -12.50 22.09 9.65
C TRP A 59 -12.91 22.33 11.12
N VAL A 60 -14.13 21.93 11.54
CA VAL A 60 -14.56 22.06 12.95
C VAL A 60 -13.91 21.01 13.88
N ASN A 61 -13.20 20.01 13.35
CA ASN A 61 -12.40 19.08 14.16
C ASN A 61 -11.13 18.71 13.36
N ILE A 62 -10.07 19.49 13.51
CA ILE A 62 -8.77 19.25 12.86
C ILE A 62 -8.26 17.87 13.34
N ARG A 63 -8.42 16.85 12.49
CA ARG A 63 -7.83 15.52 12.73
C ARG A 63 -6.32 15.63 12.76
N ASN A 64 -5.69 15.06 13.79
CA ASN A 64 -4.24 15.06 13.97
C ASN A 64 -3.52 14.57 12.72
N GLY A 65 -2.44 15.25 12.33
CA GLY A 65 -1.64 14.92 11.13
C GLY A 65 -1.10 13.48 11.15
N ILE A 66 -0.86 12.93 12.35
CA ILE A 66 -0.44 11.54 12.57
C ILE A 66 -1.52 10.55 12.13
N VAL A 67 -2.78 10.78 12.55
CA VAL A 67 -3.93 9.94 12.16
C VAL A 67 -4.08 9.98 10.65
N LYS A 68 -4.02 11.18 10.04
CA LYS A 68 -4.12 11.32 8.59
C LYS A 68 -3.02 10.57 7.85
N ARG A 69 -1.78 10.62 8.33
CA ARG A 69 -0.66 9.92 7.69
C ARG A 69 -0.81 8.40 7.80
N ALA A 70 -1.20 7.90 8.96
CA ALA A 70 -1.44 6.47 9.18
C ALA A 70 -2.58 5.94 8.30
N ASP A 71 -3.69 6.68 8.21
CA ASP A 71 -4.85 6.24 7.44
C ASP A 71 -4.61 6.25 5.93
N LYS A 72 -3.81 7.18 5.40
CA LYS A 72 -3.37 7.12 4.00
C LYS A 72 -2.65 5.81 3.70
N GLN A 73 -1.71 5.42 4.57
CA GLN A 73 -0.98 4.17 4.43
C GLN A 73 -1.89 2.94 4.56
N ARG A 74 -2.93 3.01 5.41
CA ARG A 74 -3.92 1.92 5.54
C ARG A 74 -4.72 1.76 4.26
N VAL A 75 -5.23 2.86 3.70
CA VAL A 75 -6.01 2.84 2.45
C VAL A 75 -5.16 2.31 1.29
N GLU A 76 -3.89 2.72 1.21
CA GLU A 76 -2.96 2.22 0.18
C GLU A 76 -2.75 0.70 0.25
N LYS A 77 -2.62 0.14 1.47
CA LYS A 77 -2.30 -1.29 1.65
C LYS A 77 -3.51 -2.21 1.65
N TYR A 78 -4.64 -1.74 2.18
CA TYR A 78 -5.81 -2.57 2.45
C TYR A 78 -7.03 -2.14 1.64
N PHE A 79 -6.84 -1.45 0.51
CA PHE A 79 -7.93 -0.90 -0.32
C PHE A 79 -9.04 -1.91 -0.62
N LEU A 80 -8.69 -3.16 -0.90
CA LEU A 80 -9.62 -4.24 -1.24
C LEU A 80 -10.53 -4.67 -0.08
N ASN A 81 -10.12 -4.39 1.16
CA ASN A 81 -10.86 -4.77 2.37
C ASN A 81 -11.70 -3.60 2.91
N LEU A 82 -11.71 -2.46 2.22
CA LEU A 82 -12.43 -1.26 2.64
C LEU A 82 -13.76 -1.16 1.89
N ASP A 83 -14.75 -0.56 2.56
CA ASP A 83 -16.07 -0.31 1.98
C ASP A 83 -16.54 1.14 2.22
N MET A 84 -17.71 1.53 1.73
CA MET A 84 -18.34 2.82 2.05
C MET A 84 -19.02 2.85 3.42
N THR A 85 -19.21 1.68 4.05
CA THR A 85 -19.87 1.52 5.35
C THR A 85 -18.95 1.89 6.52
N PHE A 86 -19.47 2.50 7.58
CA PHE A 86 -18.65 2.94 8.72
C PHE A 86 -18.28 1.79 9.65
N GLU A 87 -19.22 0.89 9.90
CA GLU A 87 -19.10 -0.25 10.81
C GLU A 87 -17.98 -1.20 10.34
N ASP A 88 -17.96 -1.55 9.06
CA ASP A 88 -16.96 -2.45 8.48
C ASP A 88 -15.56 -1.85 8.56
N ASN A 89 -15.41 -0.58 8.16
CA ASN A 89 -14.14 0.13 8.26
C ASN A 89 -13.68 0.30 9.72
N LEU A 90 -14.59 0.37 10.68
CA LEU A 90 -14.26 0.44 12.09
C LEU A 90 -13.71 -0.89 12.62
N LEU A 91 -14.23 -2.02 12.13
CA LEU A 91 -13.71 -3.36 12.43
C LEU A 91 -12.33 -3.54 11.79
N VAL A 92 -12.19 -3.20 10.51
CA VAL A 92 -10.91 -3.26 9.79
C VAL A 92 -9.83 -2.42 10.49
N VAL A 93 -10.17 -1.23 10.98
CA VAL A 93 -9.22 -0.39 11.75
C VAL A 93 -8.83 -1.03 13.09
N GLN A 94 -9.75 -1.74 13.75
CA GLN A 94 -9.47 -2.44 15.00
C GLN A 94 -8.58 -3.65 14.80
N ASP A 95 -8.77 -4.38 13.70
CA ASP A 95 -8.00 -5.59 13.39
C ASP A 95 -6.58 -5.24 12.92
N ILE A 96 -6.44 -4.18 12.12
CA ILE A 96 -5.15 -3.81 11.51
C ILE A 96 -4.27 -2.98 12.44
N ALA A 97 -4.86 -2.24 13.38
CA ALA A 97 -4.12 -1.29 14.21
C ALA A 97 -4.45 -1.35 15.69
N VAL A 98 -3.38 -1.37 16.50
CA VAL A 98 -3.47 -1.30 17.97
C VAL A 98 -3.79 0.15 18.39
N ILE A 99 -5.07 0.52 18.36
CA ILE A 99 -5.55 1.83 18.79
C ILE A 99 -6.42 1.68 20.04
N GLN A 100 -5.92 2.23 21.15
CA GLN A 100 -6.61 2.16 22.45
C GLN A 100 -7.82 3.10 22.52
N SER A 101 -7.68 4.33 21.99
CA SER A 101 -8.74 5.34 22.10
C SER A 101 -9.88 5.09 21.11
N LYS A 102 -11.11 4.94 21.64
CA LYS A 102 -12.35 4.86 20.84
C LYS A 102 -12.51 6.08 19.92
N ARG A 103 -12.19 7.28 20.39
CA ARG A 103 -12.28 8.51 19.60
C ARG A 103 -11.37 8.46 18.37
N VAL A 104 -10.14 7.95 18.52
CA VAL A 104 -9.16 7.86 17.42
C VAL A 104 -9.57 6.78 16.42
N LYS A 105 -10.10 5.64 16.88
CA LYS A 105 -10.67 4.60 16.00
C LYS A 105 -11.77 5.16 15.12
N ASN A 106 -12.73 5.86 15.72
CA ASN A 106 -13.85 6.46 14.99
C ASN A 106 -13.39 7.56 14.02
N GLN A 107 -12.41 8.38 14.41
CA GLN A 107 -11.81 9.38 13.52
C GLN A 107 -11.11 8.75 12.32
N SER A 108 -10.43 7.63 12.54
CA SER A 108 -9.69 6.89 11.51
C SER A 108 -10.66 6.27 10.51
N ALA A 109 -11.64 5.49 10.99
CA ALA A 109 -12.66 4.86 10.15
C ALA A 109 -13.40 5.89 9.27
N ARG A 110 -13.81 7.03 9.87
CA ARG A 110 -14.48 8.08 9.11
C ARG A 110 -13.56 8.78 8.10
N TYR A 111 -12.26 8.87 8.37
CA TYR A 111 -11.32 9.40 7.40
C TYR A 111 -11.09 8.42 6.24
N ILE A 112 -11.02 7.13 6.54
CA ILE A 112 -10.87 6.06 5.56
C ILE A 112 -12.04 6.06 4.56
N ILE A 113 -13.30 6.12 5.02
CA ILE A 113 -14.48 6.27 4.14
C ILE A 113 -14.33 7.48 3.23
N ASN A 114 -13.95 8.63 3.81
CA ASN A 114 -13.79 9.86 3.06
C ASN A 114 -12.74 9.75 1.95
N LEU A 115 -11.67 8.98 2.17
CA LEU A 115 -10.63 8.71 1.18
C LEU A 115 -11.12 7.68 0.15
N TYR A 116 -11.79 6.63 0.60
CA TYR A 116 -12.33 5.56 -0.25
C TYR A 116 -13.36 6.09 -1.25
N GLU A 117 -14.37 6.83 -0.79
CA GLU A 117 -15.34 7.55 -1.66
C GLU A 117 -14.66 8.41 -2.71
N CYS A 118 -13.54 9.02 -2.32
CA CYS A 118 -12.78 9.96 -3.11
C CYS A 118 -12.02 9.27 -4.24
N ILE A 119 -11.39 8.13 -3.91
CA ILE A 119 -10.73 7.26 -4.87
C ILE A 119 -11.77 6.72 -5.86
N LEU A 120 -12.90 6.18 -5.36
CA LEU A 120 -13.99 5.66 -6.20
C LEU A 120 -14.55 6.71 -7.17
N LYS A 121 -14.84 7.92 -6.68
CA LYS A 121 -15.32 9.03 -7.52
C LYS A 121 -14.32 9.45 -8.58
N ARG A 122 -13.02 9.27 -8.32
CA ARG A 122 -11.96 9.61 -9.28
C ARG A 122 -11.77 8.51 -10.32
N THR A 123 -11.75 7.23 -9.93
CA THR A 123 -11.72 6.13 -10.89
C THR A 123 -12.92 6.13 -11.81
N ALA A 124 -14.11 6.49 -11.31
CA ALA A 124 -15.34 6.57 -12.13
C ALA A 124 -15.38 7.74 -13.13
N LYS A 125 -14.50 8.74 -12.99
CA LYS A 125 -14.40 9.90 -13.89
C LYS A 125 -13.35 9.73 -14.99
N ASN A 126 -12.49 8.71 -14.89
CA ASN A 126 -11.43 8.43 -15.86
C ASN A 126 -11.91 7.50 -16.97
#